data_AF-A0A957NRM3-F1
#
_entry.id   AF-A0A957NRM3-F1
#
_cell.length_a   1.000
_cell.length_b   1.000
_cell.length_c   1.000
_cell.angle_alpha   90.00
_cell.angle_beta   90.00
_cell.angle_gamma   90.00
#
_symmetry.space_group_name_H-M   'P 1'
#
loop_
_entity.id
_entity.type
_entity.pdbx_description
1 polymer ?
#
loop_
_entity_poly.entity_id
_entity_poly.type
_entity_poly.pdbx_seq_one_letter_code
_entity_poly.pdbx_strand_id
1 'polypeptide(L)'
;MSDAAGNRHPGVRAVEPAPDSAQAIRGNLYVAVELFGQDRTAVGAEASRIAEHMLGSIQSTYYSAKGSQSQVFTAAMQSAHQLLQEANGKRSAEDALRAGVMCISFLNGHLMLAATGP
;
A
#
# COMPACT_ATOMS: atom_id res chain seq x y z
N MET A 1 19.98 16.69 1.65
CA MET A 1 18.72 17.16 1.03
C MET A 1 17.61 16.75 1.97
N SER A 2 17.06 17.72 2.70
CA SER A 2 16.17 17.51 3.86
C SER A 2 14.85 16.87 3.43
N ASP A 3 14.48 15.79 4.10
CA ASP A 3 13.22 15.07 3.96
C ASP A 3 12.05 16.04 4.19
N ALA A 4 11.08 16.06 3.27
CA ALA A 4 9.83 16.78 3.44
C ALA A 4 8.95 16.02 4.45
N ALA A 5 9.35 16.05 5.72
CA ALA A 5 8.63 15.47 6.85
C ALA A 5 7.44 16.35 7.28
N GLY A 6 6.69 16.88 6.31
CA GLY A 6 5.50 17.69 6.53
C GLY A 6 4.24 16.88 6.26
N ASN A 7 3.59 16.39 7.31
CA ASN A 7 2.23 15.85 7.31
C ASN A 7 1.95 14.69 6.30
N ARG A 8 2.65 13.56 6.45
CA ARG A 8 2.29 12.33 5.73
C ARG A 8 1.04 11.72 6.37
N HIS A 9 -0.05 11.62 5.60
CA HIS A 9 -1.23 10.89 6.05
C HIS A 9 -0.84 9.41 6.29
N PRO A 10 -1.22 8.77 7.40
CA PRO A 10 -0.76 7.42 7.77
C PRO A 10 -1.19 6.34 6.78
N GLY A 11 -2.22 6.61 5.97
CA GLY A 11 -2.67 5.74 4.88
C GLY A 11 -2.05 6.05 3.51
N VAL A 12 -1.07 6.96 3.40
CA VAL A 12 -0.51 7.37 2.10
C VAL A 12 1.01 7.23 2.11
N ARG A 13 1.55 6.65 1.03
CA ARG A 13 2.99 6.51 0.81
C ARG A 13 3.38 6.97 -0.58
N ALA A 14 4.42 7.79 -0.64
CA ALA A 14 5.12 8.15 -1.88
C ALA A 14 6.58 7.70 -1.77
N VAL A 15 7.05 6.96 -2.76
CA VAL A 15 8.42 6.49 -2.88
C VAL A 15 8.94 6.91 -4.25
N GLU A 16 9.92 7.79 -4.23
CA GLU A 16 10.62 8.29 -5.42
C GLU A 16 12.09 7.91 -5.26
N PRO A 17 12.52 6.77 -5.83
CA PRO A 17 13.88 6.28 -5.66
C PRO A 17 14.91 7.26 -6.24
N ALA A 18 16.10 7.30 -5.64
CA ALA A 18 17.23 8.02 -6.23
C ALA A 18 17.53 7.44 -7.63
N PRO A 19 17.86 8.28 -8.64
CA PRO A 19 18.00 7.85 -10.03
C PRO A 19 19.00 6.71 -10.28
N ASP A 20 20.01 6.57 -9.41
CA ASP A 20 21.07 5.57 -9.46
C ASP A 20 20.81 4.33 -8.58
N SER A 21 19.68 4.30 -7.87
CA SER A 21 19.31 3.17 -7.02
C SER A 21 18.79 1.99 -7.84
N ALA A 22 18.99 0.76 -7.34
CA ALA A 22 18.40 -0.43 -7.94
C ALA A 22 16.86 -0.35 -8.06
N GLN A 23 16.21 0.40 -7.17
CA GLN A 23 14.76 0.61 -7.17
C GLN A 23 14.28 1.50 -8.32
N ALA A 24 15.11 2.42 -8.82
CA ALA A 24 14.75 3.33 -9.92
C ALA A 24 14.38 2.59 -11.21
N ILE A 25 14.89 1.37 -11.41
CA ILE A 25 14.53 0.49 -12.53
C ILE A 25 13.03 0.19 -12.56
N ARG A 26 12.36 0.21 -11.40
CA ARG A 26 10.91 0.02 -11.27
C ARG A 26 10.12 1.32 -11.19
N GLY A 27 10.77 2.48 -11.17
CA GLY A 27 10.13 3.79 -11.13
C GLY A 27 9.51 4.14 -9.77
N ASN A 28 8.74 5.22 -9.79
CA ASN A 28 8.13 5.77 -8.58
C ASN A 28 6.89 4.95 -8.19
N LEU A 29 6.61 4.89 -6.90
CA LEU A 29 5.46 4.21 -6.33
C LEU A 29 4.68 5.16 -5.43
N TYR A 30 3.38 5.27 -5.67
CA TYR A 30 2.44 6.00 -4.82
C TYR A 30 1.31 5.07 -4.41
N VAL A 31 1.02 5.01 -3.12
CA VAL A 31 0.04 4.08 -2.56
C VAL A 31 -0.86 4.81 -1.59
N ALA A 32 -2.15 4.54 -1.67
CA ALA A 32 -3.13 4.93 -0.67
C ALA A 32 -3.84 3.67 -0.13
N VAL A 33 -3.98 3.59 1.18
CA VAL A 33 -4.71 2.57 1.92
C VAL A 33 -5.69 3.27 2.85
N GLU A 34 -6.95 2.92 2.73
CA GLU A 34 -8.02 3.35 3.63
C GLU A 34 -8.66 2.12 4.25
N LEU A 35 -8.78 2.11 5.58
CA LEU A 35 -9.42 1.01 6.32
C LEU A 35 -10.77 1.46 6.87
N PHE A 36 -11.75 0.57 6.75
CA PHE A 36 -13.13 0.77 7.19
C PHE A 36 -13.53 -0.37 8.14
N GLY A 37 -14.37 -0.07 9.13
CA GLY A 37 -14.98 -1.04 10.05
C GLY A 37 -16.27 -0.48 10.65
N GLN A 38 -17.07 -1.32 11.33
CA GLN A 38 -18.34 -0.89 11.92
C GLN A 38 -18.17 0.21 12.99
N ASP A 39 -17.12 0.11 13.80
CA ASP A 39 -16.78 1.17 14.74
C ASP A 39 -15.93 2.25 14.06
N ARG A 40 -16.62 3.25 13.52
CA ARG A 40 -16.01 4.43 12.87
C ARG A 40 -15.13 5.25 13.83
N THR A 41 -15.30 5.07 15.14
CA THR A 41 -14.47 5.71 16.17
C THR A 41 -13.27 4.86 16.60
N ALA A 42 -13.29 3.55 16.31
CA ALA A 42 -12.17 2.63 16.47
C ALA A 42 -11.26 2.52 15.24
N VAL A 43 -11.46 3.34 14.19
CA VAL A 43 -10.43 3.61 13.16
C VAL A 43 -9.33 4.51 13.78
N GLY A 44 -8.74 4.01 14.87
CA GLY A 44 -7.71 4.65 15.66
C GLY A 44 -6.33 4.07 15.36
N ALA A 45 -5.43 4.12 16.35
CA ALA A 45 -4.03 3.74 16.21
C ALA A 45 -3.80 2.31 15.67
N GLU A 46 -4.72 1.37 15.89
CA GLU A 46 -4.61 0.02 15.32
C GLU A 46 -4.81 0.01 13.80
N ALA A 47 -5.87 0.65 13.29
CA ALA A 47 -6.08 0.78 11.85
C ALA A 47 -4.91 1.50 11.18
N SER A 48 -4.38 2.56 11.80
CA SER A 48 -3.17 3.23 11.30
C SER A 48 -1.96 2.30 11.23
N ARG A 49 -1.75 1.43 12.23
CA ARG A 49 -0.66 0.43 12.21
C ARG A 49 -0.86 -0.62 11.12
N ILE A 50 -2.09 -1.10 10.93
CA ILE A 50 -2.41 -2.07 9.87
C ILE A 50 -2.18 -1.43 8.49
N ALA A 51 -2.68 -0.21 8.28
CA ALA A 51 -2.48 0.52 7.03
C ALA A 51 -0.99 0.73 6.74
N GLU A 52 -0.20 1.15 7.74
CA GLU A 52 1.26 1.32 7.59
C GLU A 52 1.96 -0.02 7.27
N HIS A 53 1.53 -1.12 7.89
CA HIS A 53 2.07 -2.46 7.57
C HIS A 53 1.72 -2.89 6.13
N MET A 54 0.50 -2.62 5.67
CA MET A 54 0.09 -2.85 4.29
C MET A 54 0.92 -2.01 3.32
N LEU A 55 1.11 -0.71 3.58
CA LEU A 55 1.95 0.17 2.77
C LEU A 55 3.39 -0.33 2.67
N GLY A 56 3.97 -0.79 3.78
CA GLY A 56 5.30 -1.39 3.81
C GLY A 56 5.41 -2.67 3.00
N SER A 57 4.41 -3.56 3.11
CA SER A 57 4.35 -4.81 2.35
C SER A 57 4.21 -4.56 0.86
N ILE A 58 3.30 -3.67 0.45
CA ILE A 58 3.11 -3.25 -0.95
C ILE A 58 4.43 -2.72 -1.54
N GLN A 59 5.09 -1.78 -0.84
CA GLN A 59 6.37 -1.23 -1.30
C GLN A 59 7.43 -2.31 -1.46
N SER A 60 7.59 -3.16 -0.43
CA SER A 60 8.57 -4.24 -0.46
C SER A 60 8.33 -5.19 -1.62
N THR A 61 7.09 -5.64 -1.81
CA THR A 61 6.70 -6.51 -2.93
C THR A 61 6.92 -5.83 -4.28
N TYR A 62 6.51 -4.56 -4.42
CA TYR A 62 6.65 -3.81 -5.67
C TYR A 62 8.12 -3.74 -6.16
N TYR A 63 9.05 -3.46 -5.25
CA TYR A 63 10.46 -3.32 -5.61
C TYR A 63 11.26 -4.63 -5.66
N SER A 64 10.73 -5.74 -5.11
CA SER A 64 11.44 -7.03 -5.06
C SER A 64 10.85 -8.11 -5.97
N ALA A 65 9.57 -8.02 -6.34
CA ALA A 65 8.91 -8.99 -7.18
C ALA A 65 9.48 -8.98 -8.62
N LYS A 66 9.58 -10.18 -9.19
CA LYS A 66 10.03 -10.40 -10.57
C LYS A 66 8.82 -10.47 -11.51
N GLY A 67 9.06 -10.21 -12.79
CA GLY A 67 8.03 -10.29 -13.83
C GLY A 67 7.69 -8.95 -14.46
N SER A 68 6.58 -8.93 -15.22
CA SER A 68 6.03 -7.74 -15.84
C SER A 68 5.48 -6.77 -14.80
N GLN A 69 5.31 -5.50 -15.20
CA GLN A 69 4.75 -4.47 -14.33
C GLN A 69 3.35 -4.86 -13.81
N SER A 70 2.50 -5.47 -14.64
CA SER A 70 1.19 -5.96 -14.22
C SER A 70 1.27 -7.11 -13.20
N GLN A 71 2.21 -8.06 -13.37
CA GLN A 71 2.42 -9.14 -12.41
C GLN A 71 2.88 -8.61 -11.04
N VAL A 72 3.78 -7.63 -11.05
CA VAL A 72 4.29 -6.96 -9.84
C VAL A 72 3.15 -6.24 -9.10
N PHE A 73 2.31 -5.49 -9.81
CA PHE A 73 1.13 -4.85 -9.22
C PHE A 73 0.16 -5.86 -8.61
N THR A 74 -0.15 -6.93 -9.34
CA THR A 74 -1.02 -8.01 -8.81
C THR A 74 -0.44 -8.60 -7.54
N ALA A 75 0.86 -8.89 -7.51
CA ALA A 75 1.53 -9.42 -6.32
C ALA A 75 1.48 -8.44 -5.13
N ALA A 76 1.69 -7.15 -5.39
CA ALA A 76 1.62 -6.12 -4.34
C ALA A 76 0.19 -5.94 -3.79
N MET A 77 -0.83 -6.03 -4.65
CA MET A 77 -2.24 -5.98 -4.20
C MET A 77 -2.61 -7.25 -3.41
N GLN A 78 -2.10 -8.41 -3.81
CA GLN A 78 -2.28 -9.67 -3.09
C GLN A 78 -1.63 -9.66 -1.71
N SER A 79 -0.42 -9.07 -1.58
CA SER A 79 0.25 -8.97 -0.27
C SER A 79 -0.53 -8.06 0.70
N ALA A 80 -1.12 -6.97 0.21
CA ALA A 80 -2.02 -6.12 0.98
C ALA A 80 -3.29 -6.88 1.42
N HIS A 81 -3.91 -7.61 0.49
CA HIS A 81 -5.10 -8.41 0.78
C HIS A 81 -4.83 -9.48 1.85
N GLN A 82 -3.71 -10.19 1.74
CA GLN A 82 -3.32 -11.21 2.71
C GLN A 82 -3.16 -10.61 4.12
N LEU A 83 -2.50 -9.45 4.25
CA LEU A 83 -2.36 -8.77 5.53
C LEU A 83 -3.70 -8.35 6.15
N LEU A 84 -4.66 -7.90 5.32
CA LEU A 84 -6.01 -7.60 5.80
C LEU A 84 -6.71 -8.86 6.32
N GLN A 85 -6.59 -9.99 5.61
CA GLN A 85 -7.14 -11.27 6.06
C GLN A 85 -6.52 -11.72 7.39
N GLU A 86 -5.20 -11.60 7.54
CA GLU A 86 -4.49 -11.92 8.77
C GLU A 86 -4.95 -11.03 9.93
N ALA A 87 -5.11 -9.72 9.70
CA ALA A 87 -5.63 -8.78 10.70
C ALA A 87 -7.08 -9.07 11.11
N ASN A 88 -7.87 -9.66 10.20
CA ASN A 88 -9.24 -10.08 10.45
C ASN A 88 -9.36 -11.48 11.05
N GLY A 89 -8.30 -12.28 11.11
CA GLY A 89 -8.36 -13.71 11.45
C GLY A 89 -8.92 -14.05 12.84
N LYS A 90 -9.01 -13.07 13.74
CA LYS A 90 -9.62 -13.22 15.09
C LYS A 90 -10.90 -12.42 15.28
N ARG A 91 -11.34 -11.69 14.25
CA ARG A 91 -12.52 -10.81 14.31
C ARG A 91 -13.77 -11.59 13.93
N SER A 92 -14.91 -11.19 14.48
CA SER A 92 -16.19 -11.64 13.95
C SER A 92 -16.37 -11.10 12.53
N ALA A 93 -17.28 -11.71 11.74
CA ALA A 93 -17.58 -11.19 10.41
C ALA A 93 -18.15 -9.76 10.44
N GLU A 94 -18.84 -9.39 11.52
CA GLU A 94 -19.44 -8.07 11.71
C GLU A 94 -18.39 -7.01 12.08
N ASP A 95 -17.30 -7.42 12.72
CA ASP A 95 -16.18 -6.54 13.14
C ASP A 95 -14.99 -6.55 12.17
N ALA A 96 -15.09 -7.33 11.09
CA ALA A 96 -14.03 -7.45 10.10
C ALA A 96 -13.75 -6.10 9.42
N LEU A 97 -12.48 -5.77 9.28
CA LEU A 97 -12.05 -4.59 8.53
C LEU A 97 -12.19 -4.84 7.04
N ARG A 98 -12.53 -3.78 6.32
CA ARG A 98 -12.45 -3.71 4.86
C ARG A 98 -11.41 -2.66 4.49
N ALA A 99 -10.86 -2.77 3.29
CA ALA A 99 -9.85 -1.83 2.82
C ALA A 99 -10.15 -1.35 1.39
N GLY A 100 -9.96 -0.06 1.16
CA GLY A 100 -9.68 0.49 -0.16
C GLY A 100 -8.16 0.60 -0.32
N VAL A 101 -7.62 0.10 -1.44
CA VAL A 101 -6.20 0.20 -1.77
C VAL A 101 -6.05 0.70 -3.20
N MET A 102 -5.25 1.74 -3.40
CA MET A 102 -4.87 2.25 -4.70
C MET A 102 -3.35 2.30 -4.80
N CYS A 103 -2.79 1.67 -5.82
CA CYS A 103 -1.38 1.76 -6.19
C CYS A 103 -1.25 2.48 -7.54
N ILE A 104 -0.28 3.37 -7.63
CA ILE A 104 0.09 4.09 -8.84
C ILE A 104 1.60 3.98 -9.01
N SER A 105 2.05 3.69 -10.22
CA SER A 105 3.46 3.76 -10.57
C SER A 105 3.68 4.68 -11.76
N PHE A 106 4.81 5.37 -11.75
CA PHE A 106 5.28 6.14 -12.89
C PHE A 106 6.66 5.66 -13.30
N LEU A 107 6.77 5.16 -14.54
CA LEU A 107 8.01 4.63 -15.10
C LEU A 107 8.09 5.00 -16.58
N ASN A 108 9.20 5.64 -16.99
CA ASN A 108 9.48 5.99 -18.39
C ASN A 108 8.34 6.74 -19.10
N GLY A 109 7.66 7.66 -18.41
CA GLY A 109 6.54 8.41 -18.98
C GLY A 109 5.20 7.67 -18.97
N HIS A 110 5.16 6.42 -18.50
CA HIS A 110 3.94 5.63 -18.37
C HIS A 110 3.44 5.62 -16.94
N LEU A 111 2.15 5.92 -16.79
CA LEU A 111 1.43 5.77 -15.52
C LEU A 111 0.63 4.47 -15.53
N MET A 112 0.81 3.67 -14.49
CA MET A 112 0.01 2.47 -14.26
C MET A 112 -0.70 2.59 -12.92
N LEU A 113 -1.94 2.11 -12.88
CA LEU A 113 -2.78 2.16 -11.69
C LEU A 113 -3.43 0.79 -11.49
N ALA A 114 -3.45 0.34 -10.24
CA ALA A 114 -4.37 -0.70 -9.78
C ALA A 114 -5.09 -0.21 -8.54
N ALA A 115 -6.38 -0.48 -8.48
CA ALA A 115 -7.20 -0.15 -7.33
C ALA A 115 -8.11 -1.32 -6.99
N THR A 116 -8.34 -1.51 -5.70
CA THR A 116 -9.37 -2.42 -5.18
C THR A 116 -10.11 -1.70 -4.06
N GLY A 117 -11.40 -1.96 -3.95
CA GLY A 117 -12.28 -1.34 -2.97
C GLY A 117 -13.02 -2.38 -2.13
N PRO A 118 -13.61 -1.94 -1.01
CA PRO A 118 -14.31 -2.81 -0.07
C PRO A 118 -15.40 -3.69 -0.69
#